data_AF-A0A0M3IRV5-F1
#
_entry.id   AF-A0A0M3IRV5-F1
#
_cell.length_a   1.000
_cell.length_b   1.000
_cell.length_c   1.000
_cell.angle_alpha   90.00
_cell.angle_beta   90.00
_cell.angle_gamma   90.00
#
_symmetry.space_group_name_H-M   'P 1'
#
loop_
_entity.id
_entity.type
_entity.pdbx_description
1 polymer ?
#
loop_
_entity_poly.entity_id
_entity_poly.type
_entity_poly.pdbx_seq_one_letter_code
_entity_poly.pdbx_strand_id
1 'polypeptide(L)'
;MLLDNGVSPNGVTIVTLTSILSSKQDHFRSKLAITMLACHLNRIKGVRAVSVDPGAVNTSMTETIAPRVRKLLRKIGIKSSLINADEAAEAVVIAANEKQPINTYRNGRKYSKLWSFVLSAQNGIELEKLSRKMLENAFEKGRNL
;
A
#
# COMPACT_ATOMS: atom_id res chain seq x y z
N MET A 1 25.28 -7.81 3.46
CA MET A 1 25.00 -8.30 2.10
C MET A 1 24.12 -7.29 1.39
N LEU A 2 24.71 -6.56 0.45
CA LEU A 2 24.03 -5.60 -0.42
C LEU A 2 23.33 -6.40 -1.52
N LEU A 3 22.00 -6.38 -1.56
CA LEU A 3 21.29 -6.83 -2.77
C LEU A 3 21.42 -5.73 -3.80
N ASP A 4 22.42 -5.89 -4.64
CA ASP A 4 22.64 -5.13 -5.86
C ASP A 4 21.64 -5.58 -6.91
N ASN A 5 20.36 -5.26 -6.69
CA ASN A 5 19.34 -5.39 -7.72
C ASN A 5 19.24 -4.03 -8.39
N GLY A 6 20.15 -3.80 -9.35
CA GLY A 6 19.93 -2.84 -10.41
C GLY A 6 18.52 -3.05 -10.95
N VAL A 7 17.79 -1.96 -11.18
CA VAL A 7 16.47 -1.99 -11.81
C VAL A 7 16.67 -2.65 -13.16
N SER A 8 16.36 -3.94 -13.26
CA SER A 8 16.42 -4.67 -14.51
C SER A 8 15.42 -3.99 -15.46
N PRO A 9 15.82 -3.59 -16.67
CA PRO A 9 14.91 -2.96 -17.63
C PRO A 9 13.75 -3.89 -18.05
N ASN A 10 13.81 -5.17 -17.67
CA ASN A 10 12.79 -6.19 -17.93
C ASN A 10 12.01 -6.62 -16.66
N GLY A 11 12.14 -5.90 -15.54
CA GLY A 11 11.49 -6.24 -14.28
C GLY A 11 10.08 -5.65 -14.15
N VAL A 12 9.11 -6.42 -13.64
CA VAL A 12 7.75 -5.92 -13.39
C VAL A 12 7.77 -5.04 -12.15
N THR A 13 7.40 -3.76 -12.29
CA THR A 13 7.21 -2.85 -11.15
C THR A 13 5.74 -2.76 -10.78
N ILE A 14 5.38 -3.18 -9.56
CA ILE A 14 4.01 -3.17 -9.05
C ILE A 14 3.92 -2.11 -7.96
N VAL A 15 3.13 -1.05 -8.18
CA VAL A 15 2.94 0.01 -7.18
C VAL A 15 1.58 -0.14 -6.51
N THR A 16 1.56 -0.13 -5.18
CA THR A 16 0.32 -0.30 -4.42
C THR A 16 0.05 0.88 -3.48
N LEU A 17 -1.17 1.40 -3.52
CA LEU A 17 -1.61 2.54 -2.70
C LEU A 17 -2.28 2.09 -1.39
N THR A 18 -1.72 2.50 -0.26
CA THR A 18 -2.18 2.09 1.08
C THR A 18 -2.41 3.28 1.98
N SER A 19 -3.65 3.75 2.11
CA SER A 19 -4.00 4.76 3.13
C SER A 19 -4.41 4.10 4.43
N ILE A 20 -3.66 4.35 5.52
CA ILE A 20 -3.92 3.74 6.84
C ILE A 20 -4.95 4.55 7.66
N LEU A 21 -5.36 5.74 7.18
CA LEU A 21 -6.17 6.70 7.95
C LEU A 21 -7.69 6.42 8.00
N SER A 22 -8.14 5.21 7.66
CA SER A 22 -9.58 4.88 7.73
C SER A 22 -9.93 4.26 9.08
N SER A 23 -10.94 4.82 9.76
CA SER A 23 -11.54 4.24 10.97
C SER A 23 -12.34 2.97 10.70
N LYS A 24 -12.47 2.54 9.43
CA LYS A 24 -13.15 1.30 9.06
C LYS A 24 -12.16 0.14 9.07
N GLN A 25 -12.39 -0.83 9.95
CA GLN A 25 -11.53 -2.00 10.17
C GLN A 25 -11.21 -2.76 8.88
N ASP A 26 -12.18 -2.88 7.97
CA ASP A 26 -11.99 -3.59 6.69
C ASP A 26 -11.12 -2.82 5.70
N HIS A 27 -11.19 -1.48 5.72
CA HIS A 27 -10.28 -0.66 4.91
C HIS A 27 -8.84 -0.86 5.38
N PHE A 28 -8.58 -0.83 6.69
CA PHE A 28 -7.26 -1.11 7.24
C PHE A 28 -6.74 -2.51 6.85
N ARG A 29 -7.59 -3.55 6.98
CA ARG A 29 -7.24 -4.92 6.60
C ARG A 29 -6.88 -5.05 5.12
N SER A 30 -7.64 -4.43 4.23
CA SER A 30 -7.35 -4.47 2.78
C SER A 30 -6.00 -3.83 2.45
N LYS A 31 -5.66 -2.69 3.07
CA LYS A 31 -4.37 -2.01 2.85
C LYS A 31 -3.19 -2.77 3.45
N LEU A 32 -3.39 -3.41 4.60
CA LEU A 32 -2.41 -4.31 5.21
C LEU A 32 -2.12 -5.50 4.30
N ALA A 33 -3.15 -6.17 3.78
CA ALA A 33 -3.01 -7.30 2.85
C ALA A 33 -2.26 -6.90 1.58
N ILE A 34 -2.58 -5.74 1.00
CA ILE A 34 -1.87 -5.20 -0.17
C ILE A 34 -0.38 -4.99 0.12
N THR A 35 -0.03 -4.42 1.28
CA THR A 35 1.37 -4.19 1.67
C THR A 35 2.12 -5.51 1.85
N MET A 36 1.48 -6.50 2.49
CA MET A 36 2.03 -7.84 2.66
C MET A 36 2.24 -8.54 1.32
N LEU A 37 1.30 -8.40 0.38
CA LEU A 37 1.42 -8.94 -0.97
C LEU A 37 2.60 -8.30 -1.70
N ALA A 38 2.77 -6.97 -1.63
CA ALA A 38 3.93 -6.30 -2.21
C ALA A 38 5.25 -6.82 -1.62
N CYS A 39 5.32 -7.04 -0.30
CA CYS A 39 6.51 -7.62 0.33
C CYS A 39 6.77 -9.05 -0.14
N HIS A 40 5.72 -9.82 -0.36
CA HIS A 40 5.82 -11.19 -0.87
C HIS A 40 6.32 -11.23 -2.33
N LEU A 41 5.75 -10.39 -3.20
CA LEU A 41 6.13 -10.28 -4.60
C LEU A 41 7.58 -9.83 -4.79
N ASN A 42 8.10 -8.96 -3.92
CA ASN A 42 9.51 -8.55 -3.92
C ASN A 42 10.51 -9.69 -3.72
N ARG A 43 10.06 -10.87 -3.27
CA ARG A 43 10.92 -12.05 -3.15
C ARG A 43 11.08 -12.80 -4.48
N ILE A 44 10.22 -12.52 -5.45
CA ILE A 44 10.26 -13.15 -6.77
C ILE A 44 11.35 -12.46 -7.59
N LYS A 45 12.30 -13.24 -8.12
CA LYS A 45 13.38 -12.71 -8.96
C LYS A 45 12.79 -11.97 -10.17
N GLY A 46 13.25 -10.74 -10.39
CA GLY A 46 12.79 -9.89 -11.49
C GLY A 46 11.48 -9.14 -11.23
N VAL A 47 10.90 -9.27 -10.03
CA VAL A 47 9.72 -8.47 -9.61
C VAL A 47 10.14 -7.45 -8.58
N ARG A 48 9.65 -6.22 -8.76
CA ARG A 48 9.77 -5.14 -7.78
C ARG A 48 8.38 -4.65 -7.43
N ALA A 49 7.90 -4.90 -6.24
CA ALA A 49 6.65 -4.36 -5.73
C ALA A 49 6.92 -3.30 -4.66
N VAL A 50 6.26 -2.15 -4.77
CA VAL A 50 6.45 -1.02 -3.85
C VAL A 50 5.11 -0.61 -3.27
N SER A 51 5.08 -0.38 -1.97
CA SER A 51 3.90 0.12 -1.26
C SER A 51 4.07 1.60 -0.91
N VAL A 52 3.02 2.37 -1.17
CA VAL A 52 2.97 3.82 -1.01
C VAL A 52 1.74 4.18 -0.19
N ASP A 53 1.95 4.74 0.99
CA ASP A 53 0.94 5.52 1.71
C ASP A 53 1.10 6.99 1.34
N PRO A 54 0.27 7.54 0.45
CA PRO A 54 0.35 8.96 0.11
C PRO A 54 -0.12 9.86 1.28
N GLY A 55 -0.78 9.30 2.31
CA GLY A 55 -1.45 10.07 3.34
C GLY A 55 -2.90 10.40 2.97
N ALA A 56 -3.48 11.41 3.63
CA ALA A 56 -4.84 11.86 3.37
C ALA A 56 -4.85 12.82 2.17
N VAL A 57 -5.33 12.35 1.01
CA VAL A 57 -5.34 13.11 -0.25
C VAL A 57 -6.67 13.85 -0.41
N ASN A 58 -6.62 15.12 -0.81
CA ASN A 58 -7.78 15.93 -1.12
C ASN A 58 -8.43 15.43 -2.42
N THR A 59 -9.35 14.49 -2.26
CA THR A 59 -10.14 13.92 -3.36
C THR A 59 -11.62 14.07 -3.03
N SER A 60 -12.49 13.97 -4.03
CA SER A 60 -13.95 13.96 -3.84
C SER A 60 -14.42 12.84 -2.87
N MET A 61 -13.61 11.78 -2.71
CA MET A 61 -13.83 10.73 -1.69
C MET A 61 -13.58 11.19 -0.24
N THR A 62 -12.78 12.24 -0.03
CA THR A 62 -12.54 12.84 1.29
C THR A 62 -13.51 13.98 1.63
N GLU A 63 -14.26 14.47 0.65
CA GLU A 63 -15.32 15.47 0.88
C GLU A 63 -16.46 14.92 1.74
N THR A 64 -16.67 13.60 1.74
CA THR A 64 -17.66 12.92 2.58
C THR A 64 -17.25 12.78 4.06
N ILE A 65 -16.05 13.23 4.45
CA ILE A 65 -15.65 13.27 5.85
C ILE A 65 -16.50 14.29 6.59
N ALA A 66 -17.31 13.81 7.54
CA ALA A 66 -18.23 14.62 8.33
C ALA A 66 -17.53 15.85 8.96
N PRO A 67 -18.17 17.04 8.95
CA PRO A 67 -17.57 18.28 9.46
C PRO A 67 -17.05 18.19 10.90
N ARG A 68 -17.73 17.40 11.76
CA ARG A 68 -17.31 17.15 13.15
C ARG A 68 -15.98 16.43 13.24
N VAL A 69 -15.74 15.46 12.36
CA VAL A 69 -14.48 14.70 12.30
C VAL A 69 -13.35 15.61 11.82
N ARG A 70 -13.59 16.45 10.80
CA ARG A 70 -12.59 17.46 10.36
C ARG A 70 -12.20 18.42 11.49
N LYS A 71 -13.17 18.89 12.29
CA LYS A 71 -12.92 19.78 13.43
C LYS A 71 -12.12 19.09 14.54
N LEU A 72 -12.41 17.82 14.81
CA LEU A 72 -11.67 17.02 15.80
C LEU A 72 -10.22 16.78 15.34
N LEU A 73 -10.02 16.38 14.08
CA LEU A 73 -8.68 16.18 13.50
C LEU A 73 -7.82 17.45 13.57
N ARG A 74 -8.41 18.61 13.23
CA ARG A 74 -7.74 19.92 13.40
C ARG A 74 -7.36 20.23 14.84
N LYS A 75 -8.21 19.86 15.82
CA LYS A 75 -7.96 20.10 17.25
C LYS A 75 -6.81 19.27 17.82
N ILE A 76 -6.63 18.04 17.34
CA ILE A 76 -5.57 17.12 17.82
C ILE A 76 -4.23 17.31 17.09
N GLY A 77 -4.01 18.45 16.44
CA GLY A 77 -2.75 18.77 15.76
C GLY A 77 -2.50 17.98 14.48
N ILE A 78 -3.46 17.15 14.04
CA ILE A 78 -3.49 16.60 12.68
C ILE A 78 -3.93 17.76 11.79
N LYS A 79 -2.96 18.62 11.41
CA LYS A 79 -3.16 19.63 10.39
C LYS A 79 -3.78 18.91 9.20
N SER A 80 -5.05 19.20 8.94
CA SER A 80 -5.77 18.75 7.76
C SER A 80 -5.24 19.47 6.53
N SER A 81 -3.94 19.39 6.24
CA SER A 81 -3.50 19.53 4.87
C SER A 81 -3.78 18.17 4.26
N LEU A 82 -5.03 17.98 3.84
CA LEU A 82 -5.28 17.01 2.78
C LEU A 82 -4.26 17.36 1.69
N ILE A 83 -3.34 16.46 1.39
CA ILE A 83 -2.34 16.72 0.37
C ILE A 83 -3.04 16.78 -0.98
N ASN A 84 -2.57 17.61 -1.90
CA ASN A 84 -3.18 17.66 -3.22
C ASN A 84 -2.90 16.35 -3.98
N ALA A 85 -3.74 16.03 -4.95
CA ALA A 85 -3.59 14.82 -5.76
C ALA A 85 -2.21 14.75 -6.44
N ASP A 86 -1.66 15.89 -6.83
CA ASP A 86 -0.32 15.99 -7.44
C ASP A 86 0.78 15.53 -6.48
N GLU A 87 0.73 15.94 -5.21
CA GLU A 87 1.71 15.51 -4.20
C GLU A 87 1.60 14.00 -3.93
N ALA A 88 0.39 13.46 -3.98
CA ALA A 88 0.15 12.02 -3.83
C ALA A 88 0.70 11.24 -5.03
N ALA A 89 0.47 11.75 -6.25
CA ALA A 89 0.98 11.17 -7.49
C ALA A 89 2.51 11.21 -7.54
N GLU A 90 3.12 12.32 -7.12
CA GLU A 90 4.57 12.44 -7.02
C GLU A 90 5.17 11.36 -6.11
N ALA A 91 4.56 11.09 -4.95
CA ALA A 91 5.02 10.02 -4.05
C ALA A 91 4.98 8.62 -4.72
N VAL A 92 3.99 8.37 -5.58
CA VAL A 92 3.88 7.14 -6.38
C VAL A 92 4.97 7.05 -7.42
N VAL A 93 5.19 8.14 -8.18
CA VAL A 93 6.22 8.22 -9.23
C VAL A 93 7.62 8.03 -8.63
N ILE A 94 7.91 8.68 -7.51
CA ILE A 94 9.16 8.52 -6.76
C ILE A 94 9.35 7.06 -6.35
N ALA A 95 8.34 6.46 -5.72
CA ALA A 95 8.43 5.07 -5.27
C ALA A 95 8.55 4.07 -6.42
N ALA A 96 8.03 4.40 -7.61
CA ALA A 96 8.15 3.56 -8.81
C ALA A 96 9.55 3.64 -9.44
N ASN A 97 10.17 4.83 -9.46
CA ASN A 97 11.41 5.06 -10.21
C ASN A 97 12.68 4.95 -9.36
N GLU A 98 12.62 5.37 -8.09
CA GLU A 98 13.81 5.44 -7.24
C GLU A 98 14.09 4.14 -6.49
N LYS A 99 15.34 3.86 -6.15
CA LYS A 99 15.69 2.69 -5.33
C LYS A 99 15.15 2.85 -3.90
N GLN A 100 14.15 2.05 -3.55
CA GLN A 100 13.56 2.05 -2.22
C GLN A 100 14.46 1.36 -1.19
N PRO A 101 14.63 1.93 0.02
CA PRO A 101 15.35 1.25 1.10
C PRO A 101 14.69 -0.08 1.50
N ILE A 102 15.51 -1.07 1.85
CA ILE A 102 15.05 -2.41 2.24
C ILE A 102 14.10 -2.32 3.44
N ASN A 103 13.01 -3.10 3.41
CA ASN A 103 12.03 -3.21 4.50
C ASN A 103 11.34 -1.88 4.86
N THR A 104 11.22 -0.97 3.90
CA THR A 104 10.47 0.28 4.06
C THR A 104 9.27 0.34 3.15
N TYR A 105 8.42 1.34 3.35
CA TYR A 105 7.38 1.79 2.42
C TYR A 105 7.45 3.31 2.29
N ARG A 106 6.96 3.86 1.18
CA ARG A 106 6.87 5.31 0.99
C ARG A 106 5.68 5.84 1.80
N ASN A 107 5.91 6.81 2.67
CA ASN A 107 4.90 7.47 3.50
C ASN A 107 4.95 8.98 3.22
N GLY A 108 4.12 9.43 2.28
CA GLY A 108 4.16 10.76 1.71
C GLY A 108 5.55 11.11 1.20
N ARG A 109 6.22 12.06 1.86
CA ARG A 109 7.55 12.57 1.47
C ARG A 109 8.74 11.79 2.05
N LYS A 110 8.52 10.78 2.91
CA LYS A 110 9.58 10.01 3.57
C LYS A 110 9.42 8.50 3.37
N TYR A 111 10.46 7.74 3.68
CA TYR A 111 10.36 6.30 3.83
C TYR A 111 10.14 5.93 5.31
N SER A 112 9.29 4.95 5.57
CA SER A 112 8.99 4.45 6.92
C SER A 112 9.21 2.94 6.99
N LYS A 113 9.63 2.44 8.15
CA LYS A 113 9.91 1.00 8.33
C LYS A 113 8.61 0.19 8.33
N LEU A 114 8.63 -0.94 7.64
CA LEU A 114 7.58 -1.94 7.72
C LEU A 114 7.64 -2.69 9.04
N TRP A 115 6.48 -3.09 9.55
CA TRP A 115 6.40 -3.92 10.75
C TRP A 115 6.81 -5.36 10.43
N SER A 116 7.39 -6.06 11.41
CA SER A 116 7.84 -7.46 11.27
C SER A 116 6.73 -8.40 10.80
N PHE A 117 5.49 -8.17 11.27
CA PHE A 117 4.30 -8.89 10.84
C PHE A 117 4.09 -8.83 9.31
N VAL A 118 4.34 -7.65 8.71
CA VAL A 118 4.19 -7.43 7.26
C VAL A 118 5.34 -8.07 6.48
N LEU A 119 6.54 -8.09 7.07
CA LEU A 119 7.75 -8.66 6.48
C LEU A 119 7.81 -10.19 6.61
N SER A 120 6.93 -10.81 7.40
CA SER A 120 6.91 -12.26 7.62
C SER A 120 6.74 -13.03 6.31
N ALA A 121 7.62 -14.01 6.06
CA ALA A 121 7.50 -14.88 4.89
C ALA A 121 6.29 -15.78 4.94
N GLN A 122 6.05 -16.36 6.10
CA GLN A 122 4.90 -17.22 6.33
C GLN A 122 3.59 -16.47 6.10
N ASN A 123 3.48 -15.24 6.60
CA ASN A 123 2.25 -14.46 6.44
C ASN A 123 1.96 -14.13 4.96
N GLY A 124 3.01 -13.86 4.17
CA GLY A 124 2.88 -13.68 2.72
C GLY A 124 2.38 -14.93 2.01
N ILE A 125 2.93 -16.10 2.35
CA ILE A 125 2.53 -17.40 1.81
C ILE A 125 1.07 -17.73 2.15
N GLU A 126 0.66 -17.54 3.41
CA GLU A 126 -0.72 -17.81 3.83
C GLU A 126 -1.71 -16.84 3.19
N LEU A 127 -1.32 -15.56 3.02
CA LEU A 127 -2.13 -14.59 2.28
C LEU A 127 -2.31 -14.99 0.81
N GLU A 128 -1.24 -15.48 0.16
CA GLU A 128 -1.30 -15.94 -1.23
C GLU A 128 -2.23 -17.17 -1.37
N LYS A 129 -2.10 -18.16 -0.48
CA LYS A 129 -2.98 -19.35 -0.44
C LYS A 129 -4.44 -18.96 -0.25
N LEU A 130 -4.72 -18.06 0.71
CA LEU A 130 -6.08 -17.58 0.95
C LEU A 130 -6.64 -16.84 -0.27
N SER A 131 -5.82 -15.98 -0.88
CA SER A 131 -6.21 -15.22 -2.07
C SER A 131 -6.54 -16.12 -3.25
N ARG A 132 -5.76 -17.18 -3.49
CA ARG A 132 -6.07 -18.20 -4.52
C ARG A 132 -7.41 -18.88 -4.28
N LYS A 133 -7.65 -19.39 -3.06
CA LYS A 133 -8.94 -20.01 -2.71
C LYS A 133 -10.12 -19.07 -2.91
N MET A 134 -9.97 -17.79 -2.56
CA MET A 134 -11.02 -16.79 -2.76
C MET A 134 -11.32 -16.55 -4.24
N LEU A 135 -10.29 -16.46 -5.08
CA LEU A 135 -10.44 -16.29 -6.53
C LEU A 135 -11.10 -17.51 -7.17
N GLU A 136 -10.65 -18.72 -6.82
CA GLU A 136 -11.25 -19.98 -7.28
C GLU A 136 -12.75 -20.03 -6.97
N ASN A 137 -13.12 -19.79 -5.71
CA ASN A 137 -14.52 -19.74 -5.27
C ASN A 137 -15.34 -18.66 -6.01
N ALA A 138 -14.74 -17.50 -6.29
CA ALA A 138 -15.42 -16.42 -7.02
C ALA A 138 -15.67 -16.80 -8.48
N PHE A 139 -14.70 -17.44 -9.14
CA PHE A 139 -14.84 -17.93 -10.51
C PHE A 139 -15.86 -19.05 -10.61
N GLU A 140 -15.89 -19.99 -9.65
CA GLU A 140 -16.92 -21.04 -9.61
C GLU A 140 -18.33 -20.47 -9.49
N LYS A 141 -18.53 -19.49 -8.60
CA LYS A 141 -19.82 -18.79 -8.48
C LYS A 141 -20.23 -18.07 -9.75
N GLY A 142 -19.27 -17.43 -10.42
CA GLY A 142 -19.52 -16.71 -11.69
C GLY A 142 -19.85 -17.62 -12.87
N ARG A 143 -19.42 -18.89 -12.86
CA ARG A 143 -19.77 -19.88 -13.90
C ARG A 143 -21.13 -20.56 -13.67
N ASN A 144 -21.64 -20.49 -12.43
CA ASN A 144 -22.93 -21.07 -12.04
C ASN A 144 -24.08 -20.05 -12.05
N LEU A 145 -23.83 -18.86 -12.62
CA LEU A 145 -24.81 -17.80 -12.89
C LEU A 145 -25.08 -17.73 -14.40
#